data_AF-A0A183JZM2-F1
#
_entry.id   AF-A0A183JZM2-F1
#
_cell.length_a   1.000
_cell.length_b   1.000
_cell.length_c   1.000
_cell.angle_alpha   90.00
_cell.angle_beta   90.00
_cell.angle_gamma   90.00
#
_symmetry.space_group_name_H-M   'P 1'
#
loop_
_entity.id
_entity.type
_entity.pdbx_description
1 polymer ?
#
loop_
_entity_poly.entity_id
_entity_poly.type
_entity_poly.pdbx_seq_one_letter_code
_entity_poly.pdbx_strand_id
1 'polypeptide(L)' 'MNIIKCYAPTNDSNDDIKDHFYERLQPIIEKCPRNDLTILMGDLNAKVGMDNNGCEDDMGQNRPTGRKE' A
#
# COMPACT_ATOMS: atom_id res chain seq x y z
N MET A 1 -21.95 -0.09 1.72
CA MET A 1 -20.63 0.20 2.35
C MET A 1 -19.79 -1.05 2.30
N ASN A 2 -18.57 -0.97 1.76
CA ASN A 2 -17.65 -2.09 1.62
C ASN A 2 -16.40 -1.84 2.46
N ILE A 3 -15.94 -2.86 3.18
CA ILE A 3 -14.68 -2.81 3.92
C ILE A 3 -13.78 -3.91 3.36
N ILE A 4 -12.68 -3.51 2.74
CA ILE A 4 -11.69 -4.42 2.18
C ILE A 4 -10.50 -4.40 3.13
N LYS A 5 -10.23 -5.55 3.75
CA LYS A 5 -9.03 -5.73 4.56
C LYS A 5 -7.98 -6.48 3.76
N CYS A 6 -6.80 -5.89 3.57
CA CYS A 6 -5.71 -6.51 2.84
C CYS A 6 -4.39 -6.45 3.61
N TYR A 7 -3.50 -7.40 3.31
CA TYR A 7 -2.13 -7.44 3.79
C TYR A 7 -1.26 -7.59 2.56
N ALA A 8 -0.43 -6.58 2.29
CA ALA A 8 0.51 -6.61 1.19
C ALA A 8 1.63 -7.62 1.46
N PRO A 9 2.26 -8.13 0.40
CA PRO A 9 3.50 -8.89 0.51
C PRO A 9 4.57 -8.09 1.30
N THR A 10 5.50 -8.80 1.92
CA THR A 10 6.63 -8.16 2.61
C THR A 10 7.50 -7.37 1.62
N ASN A 11 8.21 -6.35 2.08
CA ASN A 11 9.07 -5.55 1.21
C ASN A 11 10.18 -6.37 0.52
N ASP A 12 10.63 -7.46 1.15
CA ASP A 12 11.58 -8.43 0.59
C ASP A 12 10.95 -9.40 -0.43
N SER A 13 9.63 -9.32 -0.63
CA SER A 13 8.96 -10.10 -1.67
C SER A 13 9.34 -9.57 -3.05
N ASN A 14 9.48 -10.49 -4.01
CA ASN A 14 9.80 -10.19 -5.40
C ASN A 14 8.76 -9.24 -6.03
N ASP A 15 9.18 -8.38 -6.96
CA ASP A 15 8.28 -7.40 -7.59
C ASP A 15 7.10 -8.08 -8.30
N ASP A 16 7.30 -9.25 -8.93
CA ASP A 16 6.20 -10.03 -9.53
C ASP A 16 5.11 -10.42 -8.51
N ILE A 17 5.50 -10.69 -7.26
CA ILE A 17 4.56 -11.03 -6.17
C ILE A 17 3.77 -9.78 -5.77
N LYS A 18 4.41 -8.62 -5.78
CA LYS A 18 3.80 -7.32 -5.46
C LYS A 18 2.84 -6.91 -6.57
N ASP A 19 3.26 -7.00 -7.82
CA ASP A 19 2.43 -6.69 -8.99
C ASP A 19 1.19 -7.59 -9.03
N HIS A 20 1.37 -8.90 -8.89
CA HIS A 20 0.24 -9.84 -8.85
C HIS A 20 -0.71 -9.58 -7.68
N PHE A 21 -0.23 -9.08 -6.55
CA PHE A 21 -1.09 -8.64 -5.45
C PHE A 21 -1.98 -7.45 -5.87
N TYR A 22 -1.40 -6.44 -6.50
CA TYR A 22 -2.15 -5.27 -6.97
C TYR A 22 -3.10 -5.60 -8.13
N GLU A 23 -2.69 -6.45 -9.07
CA GLU A 23 -3.56 -6.97 -10.15
C GLU A 23 -4.79 -7.71 -9.61
N ARG A 24 -4.66 -8.40 -8.48
CA ARG A 24 -5.78 -9.08 -7.82
C ARG A 24 -6.64 -8.13 -6.99
N LEU A 25 -6.06 -7.07 -6.43
CA LEU A 25 -6.77 -6.11 -5.60
C LEU A 25 -7.62 -5.16 -6.43
N GLN A 26 -7.13 -4.69 -7.58
CA GLN A 26 -7.82 -3.76 -8.46
C GLN A 26 -9.26 -4.20 -8.82
N PRO A 27 -9.52 -5.42 -9.34
CA PRO A 27 -10.88 -5.84 -9.70
C PRO A 27 -11.80 -5.99 -8.48
N ILE A 28 -11.26 -6.17 -7.27
CA ILE A 28 -12.06 -6.23 -6.04
C ILE A 28 -12.59 -4.83 -5.70
N ILE A 29 -11.74 -3.80 -5.86
CA ILE A 29 -12.12 -2.41 -5.69
C ILE A 29 -13.11 -1.98 -6.80
N GLU A 30 -12.86 -2.36 -8.05
CA GLU A 30 -13.74 -2.01 -9.19
C GLU A 30 -15.13 -2.65 -9.10
N LYS A 31 -15.25 -3.83 -8.48
CA LYS A 31 -16.55 -4.47 -8.23
C LYS A 31 -17.38 -3.78 -7.15
N CYS A 32 -16.77 -2.93 -6.32
CA CYS A 32 -17.50 -2.19 -5.31
C CYS A 32 -18.38 -1.12 -5.98
N PRO A 33 -19.68 -1.03 -5.63
CA PRO A 33 -20.55 0.03 -6.13
C PRO A 33 -19.94 1.41 -5.86
N ARG A 34 -19.79 2.24 -6.89
CA ARG A 34 -19.21 3.61 -6.78
C ARG A 34 -20.00 4.53 -5.84
N ASN A 35 -21.27 4.21 -5.65
CA ASN A 35 -22.24 4.90 -4.82
C ASN A 35 -22.21 4.44 -3.35
N ASP A 36 -21.42 3.41 -3.03
CA ASP A 36 -21.19 2.94 -1.67
C ASP A 36 -19.81 3.38 -1.17
N LEU A 37 -19.73 3.83 0.08
CA LEU A 37 -18.46 4.07 0.76
C LEU A 37 -17.64 2.79 0.79
N THR A 38 -16.43 2.82 0.21
CA THR A 38 -15.48 1.71 0.21
C THR A 38 -14.25 2.10 1.03
N ILE A 39 -14.00 1.37 2.11
CA ILE A 39 -12.84 1.56 2.99
C ILE A 39 -11.85 0.43 2.71
N LEU A 40 -10.67 0.79 2.17
CA LEU A 40 -9.53 -0.11 2.08
C LEU A 40 -8.67 0.08 3.33
N MET A 41 -8.46 -0.99 4.10
CA MET A 41 -7.71 -0.94 5.35
C MET A 41 -6.77 -2.13 5.49
N GLY A 42 -5.67 -1.93 6.19
CA GLY A 42 -4.69 -2.99 6.46
C GLY A 42 -3.26 -2.51 6.24
N ASP A 43 -2.34 -3.47 6.18
CA ASP A 43 -0.92 -3.19 5.98
C ASP A 43 -0.62 -3.28 4.49
N LEU A 44 -0.46 -2.12 3.83
CA LEU A 44 -0.17 -2.07 2.40
C LEU A 44 1.33 -2.12 2.09
N ASN A 45 2.18 -2.15 3.12
CA ASN A 45 3.65 -2.16 3.05
C ASN A 45 4.24 -1.42 1.84
N ALA A 46 3.67 -0.25 1.54
CA ALA A 46 3.96 0.48 0.32
C ALA A 46 5.35 1.09 0.44
N LYS A 47 6.25 0.71 -0.46
CA LYS A 47 7.52 1.40 -0.60
C LYS A 47 7.22 2.73 -1.28
N VAL A 48 7.35 3.80 -0.51
CA VAL A 48 7.36 5.17 -1.01
C VAL A 48 8.39 5.23 -2.17
N GLY A 49 7.91 5.44 -3.39
CA GLY A 49 8.77 5.62 -4.57
C GLY A 49 9.67 6.84 -4.42
N MET A 50 10.56 7.11 -5.39
CA MET A 50 11.28 8.39 -5.39
C MET A 50 10.39 9.55 -5.86
N ASP A 51 9.25 9.22 -6.45
CA ASP A 51 8.21 10.04 -7.04
C ASP A 51 7.17 10.46 -5.98
N ASN A 52 7.66 11.04 -4.88
CA ASN A 52 6.85 11.57 -3.78
C ASN A 52 6.39 13.01 -4.01
N ASN A 53 6.12 13.37 -5.26
CA ASN A 53 5.93 14.77 -5.64
C ASN A 53 4.57 15.37 -5.20
N GLY A 54 3.92 14.78 -4.19
CA GLY A 54 2.62 15.22 -3.68
C GLY A 54 2.18 14.60 -2.35
N CYS A 55 3.08 13.97 -1.58
CA CYS A 55 2.74 13.34 -0.30
C CYS A 55 3.76 13.69 0.80
N GLU A 56 4.16 14.97 0.86
CA GLU A 56 5.15 15.45 1.83
C GLU A 56 4.58 15.53 3.26
N ASP A 57 3.26 15.70 3.41
CA ASP A 57 2.60 15.87 4.71
C ASP A 57 2.28 14.55 5.46
N ASP A 58 2.14 13.43 4.75
CA ASP A 58 1.72 12.13 5.33
C ASP A 58 2.89 11.19 5.66
N MET A 59 4.13 11.56 5.28
CA MET A 59 5.32 10.76 5.55
C MET A 59 5.92 11.08 6.92
N GLY A 60 5.70 10.19 7.89
CA GLY A 60 6.44 10.24 9.16
C GLY A 60 7.96 10.12 8.94
N GLN A 61 8.74 11.07 9.47
CA GLN A 61 10.20 11.00 9.43
C GLN A 61 10.72 9.79 10.21
N ASN A 62 11.04 8.69 9.52
CA ASN A 62 11.89 7.66 10.11
C ASN A 62 13.36 7.96 9.79
N ARG A 63 14.02 8.67 10.71
CA ARG A 63 15.47 8.90 10.67
C ARG A 63 16.17 7.56 10.95
N PRO A 64 16.87 6.93 9.99
CA PRO A 64 17.67 5.77 10.31
C PRO A 64 18.89 6.27 11.08
N THR A 65 18.80 6.20 12.41
CA THR A 65 19.97 6.39 13.26
C THR A 65 20.81 5.13 13.08
N GLY A 66 21.84 5.23 12.24
CA GLY A 66 22.86 4.20 12.16
C GLY A 66 23.43 3.93 13.55
N ARG A 67 23.43 2.67 13.95
CA ARG A 67 24.39 2.18 14.94
C ARG A 67 25.23 1.13 14.25
N LYS A 68 26.49 1.49 14.06
CA LYS A 68 27.57 0.55 13.77
C LYS A 68 27.79 -0.26 15.05
N GLU A 69 27.79 -1.58 14.94
CA GLU A 69 28.83 -2.43 15.51
C GLU A 69 28.92 -3.73 14.70
#